data_AF-A0A1Y0NA96-F1
#
_entry.id   AF-A0A1Y0NA96-F1
#
_cell.length_a   1.000
_cell.length_b   1.000
_cell.length_c   1.000
_cell.angle_alpha   90.00
_cell.angle_beta   90.00
_cell.angle_gamma   90.00
#
_symmetry.space_group_name_H-M   'P 1'
#
loop_
_entity.id
_entity.type
_entity.pdbx_description
1 polymer ?
#
loop_
_entity_poly.entity_id
_entity_poly.type
_entity_poly.pdbx_seq_one_letter_code
_entity_poly.pdbx_strand_id
1 'polypeptide(L)'
;MSAKTGSNGIAIGQENVQKYLNWHSQVEDFNPYVRHGTLNVARIAREAGLKRDVFYTNPKIRNVLWPSLVRRLVQEGVLQEKGKNPAEVIFSNSKRSGMDEALIKQMQGEIEALNTKVLELRKRLERYQALDMVLHTTGRLPW
;
A
#
# COMPACT_ATOMS: atom_id res chain seq x y z
N MET A 1 -6.97 -19.10 -48.70
CA MET A 1 -6.60 -17.75 -48.24
C MET A 1 -5.86 -17.87 -46.91
N SER A 2 -4.54 -18.05 -46.94
CA SER A 2 -3.70 -18.21 -45.74
C SER A 2 -3.32 -16.83 -45.22
N ALA A 3 -3.79 -16.48 -44.01
CA ALA A 3 -3.58 -15.17 -43.43
C ALA A 3 -2.09 -14.97 -43.09
N LYS A 4 -1.52 -13.85 -43.58
CA LYS A 4 -0.20 -13.31 -43.21
C LYS A 4 -0.19 -12.89 -41.73
N THR A 5 -0.29 -13.86 -40.82
CA THR A 5 -0.32 -13.62 -39.36
C THR A 5 0.96 -14.17 -38.75
N GLY A 6 2.09 -13.51 -38.99
CA GLY A 6 3.39 -14.01 -38.50
C GLY A 6 4.29 -12.90 -37.99
N SER A 7 4.74 -12.02 -38.90
CA SER A 7 5.79 -11.05 -38.57
C SER A 7 5.30 -9.91 -37.64
N ASN A 8 4.15 -9.30 -37.94
CA ASN A 8 3.66 -8.15 -37.16
C ASN A 8 3.24 -8.54 -35.74
N GLY A 9 2.63 -9.71 -35.56
CA GLY A 9 2.20 -10.19 -34.23
C GLY A 9 3.38 -10.51 -33.32
N ILE A 10 4.46 -11.07 -33.87
CA ILE A 10 5.69 -11.35 -33.12
C ILE A 10 6.40 -10.06 -32.74
N ALA A 11 6.54 -9.11 -33.67
CA ALA A 11 7.17 -7.81 -33.42
C ALA A 11 6.41 -7.01 -32.34
N ILE A 12 5.08 -6.94 -32.43
CA ILE A 12 4.22 -6.32 -31.41
C ILE A 12 4.36 -7.05 -30.06
N GLY A 13 4.46 -8.38 -30.09
CA GLY A 13 4.69 -9.19 -28.89
C GLY A 13 6.02 -8.84 -28.19
N GLN A 14 7.09 -8.64 -28.96
CA GLN A 14 8.40 -8.25 -28.45
C GLN A 14 8.40 -6.82 -27.90
N GLU A 15 7.77 -5.88 -28.60
CA GLU A 15 7.63 -4.49 -28.15
C GLU A 15 6.90 -4.41 -26.80
N ASN A 16 5.82 -5.18 -26.65
CA ASN A 16 5.06 -5.25 -25.40
C ASN A 16 5.90 -5.80 -24.24
N VAL A 17 6.75 -6.78 -24.50
CA VAL A 17 7.68 -7.32 -23.49
C VAL A 17 8.70 -6.25 -23.09
N GLN A 18 9.23 -5.50 -24.05
CA GLN A 18 10.20 -4.46 -23.76
C GLN A 18 9.58 -3.33 -22.92
N LYS A 19 8.36 -2.89 -23.25
CA LYS A 19 7.62 -1.90 -22.45
C LYS A 19 7.40 -2.38 -21.02
N TYR A 20 7.01 -3.64 -20.85
CA TYR A 20 6.85 -4.24 -19.52
C TYR A 20 8.15 -4.24 -18.73
N LEU A 21 9.27 -4.66 -19.35
CA LEU A 21 10.59 -4.69 -18.69
C LEU A 21 11.08 -3.30 -18.31
N ASN A 22 10.90 -2.32 -19.22
CA ASN A 22 11.25 -0.93 -18.95
C ASN A 22 10.45 -0.39 -17.76
N TRP A 23 9.13 -0.58 -17.74
CA TRP A 23 8.29 -0.20 -16.60
C TRP A 23 8.75 -0.90 -15.31
N HIS A 24 8.96 -2.22 -15.35
CA HIS A 24 9.40 -2.98 -14.18
C HIS A 24 10.74 -2.48 -13.63
N SER A 25 11.66 -2.04 -14.49
CA SER A 25 12.96 -1.47 -14.05
C SER A 25 12.84 -0.12 -13.36
N GLN A 26 11.74 0.61 -13.56
CA GLN A 26 11.48 1.93 -12.99
C GLN A 26 10.67 1.87 -11.69
N VAL A 27 10.04 0.74 -11.38
CA VAL A 27 9.20 0.59 -10.19
C VAL A 27 10.04 0.12 -9.02
N GLU A 28 10.18 0.98 -8.01
CA GLU A 28 10.86 0.67 -6.75
C GLU A 28 9.90 0.09 -5.70
N ASP A 29 8.68 0.63 -5.61
CA ASP A 29 7.65 0.18 -4.64
C ASP A 29 6.42 -0.39 -5.36
N PHE A 30 6.09 -1.66 -5.05
CA PHE A 30 4.94 -2.35 -5.60
C PHE A 30 3.66 -2.22 -4.75
N ASN A 31 3.74 -1.68 -3.52
CA ASN A 31 2.59 -1.53 -2.62
C ASN A 31 1.40 -0.77 -3.25
N PRO A 32 1.60 0.35 -3.98
CA PRO A 32 0.50 1.09 -4.59
C PRO A 32 -0.28 0.27 -5.64
N TYR A 33 0.31 -0.79 -6.18
CA TYR A 33 -0.29 -1.65 -7.18
C TYR A 33 -1.05 -2.83 -6.58
N VAL A 34 -0.95 -3.06 -5.28
CA VAL A 34 -1.64 -4.15 -4.59
C VAL A 34 -3.09 -3.74 -4.30
N ARG A 35 -4.04 -4.56 -4.73
CA ARG A 35 -5.46 -4.42 -4.45
C ARG A 35 -6.05 -5.78 -4.07
N HIS A 36 -6.65 -5.87 -2.88
CA HIS A 36 -7.21 -7.11 -2.33
C HIS A 36 -6.20 -8.28 -2.32
N GLY A 37 -4.94 -8.02 -1.95
CA GLY A 37 -3.89 -9.04 -1.91
C GLY A 37 -3.42 -9.54 -3.28
N THR A 38 -3.76 -8.83 -4.35
CA THR A 38 -3.32 -9.16 -5.73
C THR A 38 -2.86 -7.92 -6.48
N LEU A 39 -1.99 -8.08 -7.47
CA LEU A 39 -1.58 -6.97 -8.31
C LEU A 39 -2.71 -6.50 -9.22
N ASN A 40 -2.93 -5.19 -9.24
CA ASN A 40 -3.91 -4.55 -10.11
C ASN A 40 -3.36 -4.44 -11.55
N VAL A 41 -3.64 -5.47 -12.34
CA VAL A 41 -3.23 -5.56 -13.77
C VAL A 41 -3.67 -4.34 -14.57
N ALA A 42 -4.85 -3.77 -14.31
CA ALA A 42 -5.36 -2.62 -15.06
C ALA A 42 -4.55 -1.35 -14.78
N ARG A 43 -4.15 -1.14 -13.51
CA ARG A 43 -3.28 -0.02 -13.13
C ARG A 43 -1.89 -0.18 -13.74
N ILE A 44 -1.30 -1.36 -13.60
CA ILE A 44 0.02 -1.68 -14.13
C ILE A 44 0.05 -1.53 -15.66
N ALA A 45 -0.96 -2.04 -16.36
CA ALA A 45 -1.06 -1.90 -17.81
C ALA A 45 -1.07 -0.42 -18.24
N ARG A 46 -1.84 0.42 -17.54
CA ARG A 46 -1.93 1.85 -17.83
C ARG A 46 -0.57 2.55 -17.67
N GLU A 47 0.12 2.28 -16.58
CA GLU A 47 1.42 2.91 -16.29
C GLU A 47 2.53 2.38 -17.19
N ALA A 48 2.51 1.09 -17.52
CA ALA A 48 3.45 0.50 -18.47
C ALA A 48 3.18 0.89 -19.94
N GLY A 49 2.11 1.64 -20.23
CA GLY A 49 1.69 1.96 -21.59
C GLY A 49 1.24 0.75 -22.41
N LEU A 50 0.71 -0.27 -21.72
CA LEU A 50 0.27 -1.54 -22.28
C LEU A 50 -1.27 -1.65 -22.25
N LYS A 51 -1.82 -2.40 -23.20
CA LYS A 51 -3.21 -2.84 -23.09
C LYS A 51 -3.32 -3.95 -22.05
N ARG A 52 -4.41 -3.96 -21.28
CA ARG A 52 -4.67 -5.00 -20.27
C ARG A 52 -4.61 -6.42 -20.86
N ASP A 53 -5.09 -6.60 -22.10
CA ASP A 53 -5.11 -7.88 -22.78
C ASP A 53 -3.73 -8.49 -23.04
N VAL A 54 -2.67 -7.67 -23.06
CA VAL A 54 -1.29 -8.12 -23.26
C VAL A 54 -0.87 -9.11 -22.17
N PHE A 55 -1.35 -8.94 -20.94
CA PHE A 55 -1.06 -9.85 -19.82
C PHE A 55 -1.65 -11.24 -20.00
N TYR A 56 -2.64 -11.41 -20.87
CA TYR A 56 -3.31 -12.69 -21.14
C TYR A 56 -2.93 -13.28 -22.51
N THR A 57 -2.65 -12.43 -23.49
CA THR A 57 -2.36 -12.80 -24.88
C THR A 57 -0.88 -13.04 -25.15
N ASN A 58 0.01 -12.29 -24.49
CA ASN A 58 1.45 -12.44 -24.69
C ASN A 58 1.99 -13.57 -23.79
N PRO A 59 2.43 -14.71 -24.37
CA PRO A 59 2.83 -15.88 -23.59
C PRO A 59 4.06 -15.60 -22.71
N LYS A 60 4.96 -14.72 -23.14
CA LYS A 60 6.18 -14.40 -22.37
C LYS A 60 5.84 -13.60 -21.11
N ILE A 61 4.93 -12.64 -21.21
CA ILE A 61 4.45 -11.88 -20.04
C ILE A 61 3.63 -12.79 -19.14
N ARG A 62 2.65 -13.50 -19.70
CA ARG A 62 1.70 -14.35 -18.95
C ARG A 62 2.38 -15.48 -18.19
N ASN A 63 3.30 -16.20 -18.83
CA ASN A 63 3.81 -17.46 -18.29
C ASN A 63 5.14 -17.31 -17.56
N VAL A 64 5.94 -16.29 -17.89
CA VAL A 64 7.31 -16.15 -17.37
C VAL A 64 7.44 -14.92 -16.49
N LEU A 65 7.20 -13.73 -17.05
CA LEU A 65 7.49 -12.48 -16.33
C LEU A 65 6.51 -12.25 -15.18
N TRP A 66 5.22 -12.36 -15.44
CA TRP A 66 4.19 -12.11 -14.45
C TRP A 66 4.24 -13.06 -13.25
N PRO A 67 4.33 -14.40 -13.44
CA PRO A 67 4.42 -15.32 -12.30
C PRO A 67 5.73 -15.17 -11.50
N SER A 68 6.82 -14.78 -12.17
CA SER A 68 8.10 -14.52 -11.50
C SER A 68 8.04 -13.28 -10.63
N LEU A 69 7.42 -12.19 -11.11
CA LEU A 69 7.17 -11.00 -10.30
C LEU A 69 6.29 -11.32 -9.08
N VAL A 70 5.18 -12.03 -9.28
CA VAL A 70 4.27 -12.39 -8.18
C VAL A 70 5.00 -13.22 -7.12
N ARG A 71 5.79 -14.22 -7.52
CA ARG A 71 6.57 -15.03 -6.57
C ARG A 71 7.57 -14.19 -5.77
N ARG A 72 8.28 -13.28 -6.44
CA ARG A 72 9.21 -12.37 -5.77
C ARG A 72 8.48 -11.49 -4.74
N LEU A 73 7.37 -10.88 -5.10
CA LEU A 73 6.60 -10.02 -4.20
C LEU A 73 5.98 -10.77 -3.02
N VAL A 74 5.65 -12.05 -3.22
CA VAL A 74 5.23 -12.94 -2.12
C VAL A 74 6.39 -13.19 -1.16
N GLN A 75 7.59 -13.49 -1.69
CA GLN A 75 8.79 -13.70 -0.86
C GLN A 75 9.21 -12.43 -0.10
N GLU A 76 9.04 -11.27 -0.71
CA GLU A 76 9.28 -9.96 -0.10
C GLU A 76 8.17 -9.55 0.90
N GLY A 77 7.09 -10.32 1.02
CA GLY A 77 5.97 -10.05 1.93
C GLY A 77 5.00 -8.96 1.44
N VAL A 78 5.18 -8.43 0.24
CA VAL A 78 4.32 -7.41 -0.39
C VAL A 78 2.96 -8.02 -0.83
N LEU A 79 2.97 -9.29 -1.26
CA LEU A 79 1.76 -10.03 -1.58
C LEU A 79 1.53 -11.16 -0.57
N GLN A 80 0.27 -11.40 -0.22
CA GLN A 80 -0.13 -12.53 0.60
C GLN A 80 -0.06 -13.82 -0.25
N GLU A 81 0.48 -14.90 0.31
CA GLU A 81 0.42 -16.21 -0.33
C GLU A 81 -1.05 -16.59 -0.58
N LYS A 82 -1.39 -16.90 -1.82
CA LYS A 82 -2.69 -17.52 -2.12
C LYS A 82 -2.67 -18.96 -1.59
N GLY A 83 -2.88 -19.10 -0.29
CA GLY A 83 -3.11 -20.37 0.37
C GLY A 83 -4.27 -21.10 -0.32
N LYS A 84 -4.03 -22.37 -0.68
CA LYS A 84 -5.02 -23.29 -1.22
C LYS A 84 -6.14 -23.47 -0.19
N ASN A 85 -7.22 -22.69 -0.27
CA ASN A 85 -8.57 -23.05 0.18
C ASN A 85 -9.57 -21.93 -0.18
N PRO A 86 -10.47 -22.14 -1.16
CA PRO A 86 -11.51 -21.17 -1.48
C PRO A 86 -12.61 -21.05 -0.40
N ALA A 87 -12.61 -21.90 0.63
CA ALA A 87 -13.64 -21.92 1.68
C ALA A 87 -13.38 -20.94 2.85
N GLU A 88 -12.15 -20.46 3.06
CA GLU A 88 -11.85 -19.56 4.18
C GLU A 88 -11.85 -18.06 3.81
N VAL A 89 -11.81 -17.73 2.52
CA VAL A 89 -11.74 -16.32 2.08
C VAL A 89 -13.05 -15.57 2.35
N ILE A 90 -14.18 -16.26 2.43
CA ILE A 90 -15.49 -15.64 2.73
C ILE A 90 -15.70 -15.50 4.26
N PHE A 91 -15.15 -16.40 5.08
CA PHE A 91 -15.23 -16.31 6.55
C PHE A 91 -14.16 -15.41 7.18
N SER A 92 -13.07 -15.11 6.46
CA SER A 92 -12.00 -14.23 6.94
C SER A 92 -12.41 -12.74 6.93
N ASN A 93 -13.30 -12.30 6.05
CA ASN A 93 -13.67 -10.88 5.97
C ASN A 93 -14.67 -10.45 7.07
N SER A 94 -15.50 -11.35 7.60
CA SER A 94 -16.42 -11.00 8.69
C SER A 94 -15.78 -11.08 10.08
N LYS A 95 -14.81 -11.99 10.29
CA LYS A 95 -14.09 -12.09 11.58
C LYS A 95 -12.96 -11.07 11.75
N ARG A 96 -12.29 -10.64 10.66
CA ARG A 96 -11.25 -9.58 10.74
C ARG A 96 -11.86 -8.19 10.92
N SER A 97 -13.04 -7.91 10.35
CA SER A 97 -13.71 -6.62 10.56
C SER A 97 -14.03 -6.32 12.03
N GLY A 98 -14.35 -7.34 12.84
CA GLY A 98 -14.62 -7.16 14.27
C GLY A 98 -13.37 -6.97 15.13
N MET A 99 -12.26 -7.66 14.80
CA MET A 99 -10.97 -7.46 15.48
C MET A 99 -10.34 -6.12 15.07
N ASP A 100 -10.43 -5.75 13.80
CA ASP A 100 -9.96 -4.44 13.31
C ASP A 100 -10.79 -3.31 13.92
N GLU A 101 -12.11 -3.46 14.05
CA GLU A 101 -12.94 -2.45 14.74
C GLU A 101 -12.62 -2.35 16.25
N ALA A 102 -12.33 -3.47 16.92
CA ALA A 102 -11.92 -3.46 18.33
C ALA A 102 -10.54 -2.83 18.52
N LEU A 103 -9.58 -3.12 17.64
CA LEU A 103 -8.25 -2.49 17.65
C LEU A 103 -8.35 -1.00 17.29
N ILE A 104 -9.18 -0.62 16.32
CA ILE A 104 -9.44 0.78 15.98
C ILE A 104 -10.07 1.53 17.17
N LYS A 105 -11.05 0.93 17.85
CA LYS A 105 -11.66 1.51 19.07
C LYS A 105 -10.65 1.64 20.20
N GLN A 106 -9.78 0.65 20.37
CA GLN A 106 -8.70 0.72 21.37
C GLN A 106 -7.71 1.83 21.04
N MET A 107 -7.25 1.92 19.79
CA MET A 107 -6.36 2.98 19.32
C MET A 107 -7.00 4.37 19.42
N GLN A 108 -8.30 4.49 19.14
CA GLN A 108 -9.06 5.73 19.34
C GLN A 108 -9.12 6.12 20.82
N GLY A 109 -9.37 5.16 21.71
CA GLY A 109 -9.33 5.39 23.16
C GLY A 109 -7.95 5.83 23.65
N GLU A 110 -6.87 5.26 23.10
CA GLU A 110 -5.50 5.66 23.43
C GLU A 110 -5.19 7.09 22.96
N ILE A 111 -5.68 7.50 21.79
CA ILE A 111 -5.56 8.87 21.28
C ILE A 111 -6.30 9.86 22.19
N GLU A 112 -7.51 9.55 22.62
CA GLU A 112 -8.29 10.39 23.53
C GLU A 112 -7.63 10.50 24.92
N ALA A 113 -7.11 9.39 25.45
CA ALA A 113 -6.37 9.38 26.72
C ALA A 113 -5.05 10.17 26.64
N LEU A 114 -4.35 10.14 25.50
CA LEU A 114 -3.16 10.95 25.28
C LEU A 114 -3.52 12.44 25.14
N ASN A 115 -4.58 12.77 24.42
CA ASN A 115 -5.04 14.15 24.24
C ASN A 115 -5.47 14.79 25.57
N THR A 116 -6.14 14.05 26.45
CA THR A 116 -6.50 14.55 27.79
C THR A 116 -5.27 14.83 28.65
N LYS A 117 -4.26 13.95 28.62
CA LYS A 117 -2.97 14.19 29.30
C LYS A 117 -2.25 15.43 28.75
N VAL A 118 -2.24 15.62 27.44
CA VAL A 118 -1.65 16.81 26.80
C VAL A 118 -2.38 18.08 27.25
N LEU A 119 -3.71 18.07 27.29
CA LEU A 119 -4.50 19.20 27.79
C LEU A 119 -4.24 19.49 29.26
N GLU A 120 -4.16 18.46 30.10
CA GLU A 120 -3.86 18.63 31.53
C GLU A 120 -2.45 19.20 31.75
N LEU A 121 -1.45 18.67 31.04
CA LEU A 121 -0.08 19.16 31.09
C LEU A 121 0.00 20.62 30.62
N ARG A 122 -0.71 20.98 29.55
CA ARG A 122 -0.81 22.37 29.08
C ARG A 122 -1.41 23.29 30.14
N LYS A 123 -2.50 22.89 30.80
CA LYS A 123 -3.11 23.66 31.91
C LYS A 123 -2.20 23.79 33.13
N ARG A 124 -1.33 22.82 33.39
CA ARG A 124 -0.32 22.93 34.46
C ARG A 124 0.77 23.93 34.06
N LEU A 125 1.22 23.88 32.81
CA LEU A 125 2.22 24.80 32.28
C LEU A 125 1.73 26.24 32.28
N GLU A 126 0.48 26.48 31.88
CA GLU A 126 -0.16 27.79 31.94
C GLU A 126 -0.25 28.34 33.37
N ARG A 127 -0.55 27.49 34.36
CA ARG A 127 -0.51 27.88 35.77
C ARG A 127 0.88 28.28 36.24
N TYR A 128 1.92 27.55 35.83
CA TYR A 128 3.30 27.92 36.14
C TYR A 128 3.71 29.21 35.45
N GLN A 129 3.32 29.43 34.20
CA GLN A 129 3.56 30.69 33.48
C GLN A 129 2.87 31.87 34.16
N ALA A 130 1.63 31.71 34.64
CA ALA A 130 0.94 32.75 35.40
C ALA A 130 1.67 33.06 36.71
N LEU A 131 2.18 32.06 37.42
CA LEU A 131 2.99 32.25 38.63
C LEU A 131 4.32 32.95 38.32
N ASP A 132 5.01 32.56 37.25
CA ASP A 132 6.24 33.22 36.79
C ASP A 132 5.99 34.69 36.49
N MET A 133 4.91 35.01 35.75
CA MET A 133 4.55 36.41 35.47
C MET A 133 4.28 37.21 36.76
N VAL A 134 3.60 36.63 37.74
CA VAL A 134 3.37 37.28 39.05
C VAL A 134 4.68 37.48 39.81
N LEU A 135 5.61 36.51 39.77
CA LEU A 135 6.91 36.62 40.43
C LEU A 135 7.83 37.64 39.75
N HIS A 136 7.77 37.74 38.42
CA HIS A 136 8.45 38.80 37.65
C HIS A 136 7.88 40.18 37.96
N THR A 137 6.54 40.33 37.95
CA THR A 137 5.88 41.62 38.25
C THR A 137 6.05 42.06 39.71
N THR A 138 6.21 41.13 40.65
CA THR A 138 6.51 41.44 42.06
C THR A 138 8.01 41.58 42.35
N GLY A 139 8.88 41.48 41.32
CA GLY A 139 10.32 41.73 41.42
C GLY A 139 11.11 40.68 42.20
N ARG A 140 10.57 39.47 42.37
CA ARG A 140 11.20 38.38 43.15
C ARG A 140 12.02 37.41 42.30
N LEU A 141 12.03 37.57 40.97
CA LEU A 141 12.82 36.80 40.02
C LEU A 141 13.68 37.77 39.17
N PRO A 142 15.03 37.64 39.17
CA PRO A 142 15.89 38.44 38.30
C PRO A 142 15.72 38.02 36.84
N TRP A 143 15.84 38.99 35.94
CA TRP A 143 15.79 38.85 34.48
C TRP A 143 16.95 38.00 33.92
#